data_AF-A0A9W7FKI9-F1
#
_entry.id   AF-A0A9W7FKI9-F1
#
_cell.length_a   1.000
_cell.length_b   1.000
_cell.length_c   1.000
_cell.angle_alpha   90.00
_cell.angle_beta   90.00
_cell.angle_gamma   90.00
#
_symmetry.space_group_name_H-M   'P 1'
#
loop_
_entity.id
_entity.type
_entity.pdbx_description
1 polymer ?
#
loop_
_entity_poly.entity_id
_entity_poly.type
_entity_poly.pdbx_seq_one_letter_code
_entity_poly.pdbx_strand_id
1 'polypeptide(L)'
;MMVGGEGLLNDGVPYTNENLEESVDLEEEVEYICWEKSVAGIGLLTDHGKKLHGWDKEDYEYSYNIGKGRLMKEFRDFAVGNIGLDYNSKVHGADDKIRITFSTMSSASPARRLTFKKQIQNVKELYANDASVIIEEYNLADLDAKQQVEIHMKTNVMVTAAGGGAVTSMFLPDGAALILYYDSLGTNGNTKRPIGHPARLDWDYFNNMAYVRTSWLPIVGMDDDALEVFTGIVEMEVENYKSFRMKTER
;
A
#
# COMPACT_ATOMS: atom_id res chain seq x y z
N MET A 1 22.31 -29.40 22.34
CA MET A 1 21.88 -30.79 22.05
C MET A 1 21.19 -30.74 20.70
N MET A 2 21.96 -30.90 19.62
CA MET A 2 21.47 -30.93 18.25
C MET A 2 21.65 -32.37 17.76
N VAL A 3 20.55 -32.99 17.36
CA VAL A 3 20.55 -34.33 16.77
C VAL A 3 20.46 -34.13 15.26
N GLY A 4 21.54 -34.49 14.57
CA GLY A 4 21.60 -34.56 13.11
C GLY A 4 20.81 -35.76 12.60
N GLY A 5 20.10 -35.57 11.50
CA GLY A 5 19.53 -36.63 10.69
C GLY A 5 20.22 -36.61 9.32
N GLU A 6 21.13 -37.55 9.11
CA GLU A 6 21.68 -37.87 7.80
C GLU A 6 20.69 -38.76 7.05
N GLY A 7 20.20 -38.26 5.91
CA GLY A 7 19.46 -39.06 4.93
C GLY A 7 20.38 -39.39 3.76
N LEU A 8 20.70 -40.67 3.62
CA LEU A 8 21.49 -41.25 2.53
C LEU A 8 20.71 -41.17 1.21
N LEU A 9 21.36 -40.66 0.17
CA LEU A 9 21.04 -40.97 -1.22
C LEU A 9 22.16 -41.87 -1.77
N ASN A 10 21.80 -43.12 -2.07
CA ASN A 10 22.41 -43.91 -3.14
C ASN A 10 22.32 -43.04 -4.41
N ASP A 11 23.39 -42.76 -5.14
CA ASP A 11 23.98 -43.70 -6.08
C ASP A 11 25.46 -43.34 -6.32
N GLY A 12 26.34 -44.34 -6.20
CA GLY A 12 27.79 -44.18 -6.30
C GLY A 12 28.30 -43.87 -7.70
N VAL A 13 28.15 -42.63 -8.16
CA VAL A 13 28.84 -42.09 -9.34
C VAL A 13 29.90 -41.09 -8.88
N PRO A 14 31.20 -41.32 -9.16
CA PRO A 14 32.24 -40.36 -8.82
C PRO A 14 32.10 -39.10 -9.69
N TYR A 15 31.98 -37.93 -9.05
CA TYR A 15 32.07 -36.63 -9.69
C TYR A 15 33.51 -36.40 -10.18
N THR A 16 33.74 -36.42 -11.50
CA THR A 16 34.96 -35.91 -12.11
C THR A 16 34.77 -34.45 -12.50
N ASN A 17 35.69 -33.60 -12.07
CA ASN A 17 35.63 -32.15 -12.12
C ASN A 17 36.27 -31.59 -13.42
N GLU A 18 35.90 -32.14 -14.56
CA GLU A 18 36.38 -31.69 -15.88
C GLU A 18 35.18 -31.68 -16.84
N ASN A 19 34.87 -30.50 -17.38
CA ASN A 19 33.76 -30.14 -18.30
C ASN A 19 32.56 -29.39 -17.70
N LEU A 20 32.80 -28.29 -16.98
CA LEU A 20 31.81 -27.23 -16.78
C LEU A 20 32.43 -25.85 -17.04
N GLU A 21 32.97 -25.67 -18.25
CA GLU A 21 33.13 -24.35 -18.87
C GLU A 21 32.25 -24.32 -20.12
N GLU A 22 30.95 -24.47 -19.92
CA GLU A 22 29.97 -23.93 -20.86
C GLU A 22 29.34 -22.77 -20.12
N SER A 23 29.93 -21.59 -20.31
CA SER A 23 29.32 -20.33 -19.91
C SER A 23 28.04 -20.20 -20.72
N VAL A 24 26.94 -20.67 -20.13
CA VAL A 24 25.61 -20.33 -20.61
C VAL A 24 25.51 -18.83 -20.39
N ASP A 25 25.72 -18.06 -21.45
CA ASP A 25 25.28 -16.68 -21.54
C ASP A 25 23.75 -16.72 -21.41
N LEU A 26 23.29 -16.78 -20.16
CA LEU A 26 21.92 -16.46 -19.80
C LEU A 26 21.78 -14.94 -19.94
N GLU A 27 21.82 -14.46 -21.18
CA GLU A 27 20.94 -13.36 -21.57
C GLU A 27 19.51 -13.90 -21.48
N GLU A 28 19.04 -14.20 -20.26
CA GLU A 28 17.61 -14.23 -20.00
C GLU A 28 17.16 -12.77 -20.14
N GLU A 29 16.80 -12.39 -21.35
CA GLU A 29 15.79 -11.38 -21.57
C GLU A 29 14.60 -11.78 -20.69
N VAL A 30 14.50 -11.17 -19.51
CA VAL A 30 13.33 -11.32 -18.67
C VAL A 30 12.21 -10.58 -19.40
N GLU A 31 11.59 -11.33 -20.31
CA GLU A 31 10.50 -10.93 -21.17
C GLU A 31 9.35 -10.48 -20.26
N TYR A 32 9.17 -9.15 -20.22
CA TYR A 32 8.12 -8.40 -19.55
C TYR A 32 7.18 -9.22 -18.66
N ILE A 33 7.26 -9.02 -17.34
CA ILE A 33 6.21 -9.50 -16.45
C ILE A 33 4.91 -8.85 -16.86
N CYS A 34 3.98 -9.65 -17.39
CA CYS A 34 2.62 -9.20 -17.66
C CYS A 34 2.09 -8.55 -16.39
N TRP A 35 1.67 -7.28 -16.47
CA TRP A 35 1.12 -6.54 -15.32
C TRP A 35 -0.01 -7.31 -14.63
N GLU A 36 -0.77 -8.12 -15.39
CA GLU A 36 -1.78 -9.03 -14.84
C GLU A 36 -1.18 -10.04 -13.83
N LYS A 37 0.07 -10.49 -14.03
CA LYS A 37 0.81 -11.32 -13.09
C LYS A 37 1.35 -10.52 -11.89
N SER A 38 1.66 -9.23 -12.06
CA SER A 38 1.98 -8.35 -10.93
C SER A 38 0.76 -8.17 -10.02
N VAL A 39 -0.44 -8.02 -10.59
CA VAL A 39 -1.71 -8.02 -9.83
C VAL A 39 -1.91 -9.34 -9.08
N ALA A 40 -1.53 -10.48 -9.67
CA ALA A 40 -1.53 -11.76 -8.96
C ALA A 40 -0.53 -11.80 -7.79
N GLY A 41 0.65 -11.19 -7.95
CA GLY A 41 1.64 -11.03 -6.87
C GLY A 41 1.15 -10.14 -5.72
N ILE A 42 0.48 -9.03 -6.05
CA ILE A 42 -0.22 -8.18 -5.06
C ILE A 42 -1.26 -9.02 -4.35
N GLY A 43 -2.09 -9.74 -5.12
CA GLY A 43 -3.07 -10.70 -4.61
C GLY A 43 -2.44 -11.64 -3.60
N LEU A 44 -1.33 -12.30 -3.90
CA LEU A 44 -0.66 -13.22 -2.97
C LEU A 44 -0.09 -12.55 -1.70
N LEU A 45 0.27 -11.27 -1.76
CA LEU A 45 0.76 -10.50 -0.62
C LEU A 45 -0.38 -9.89 0.22
N THR A 46 -1.50 -9.56 -0.42
CA THR A 46 -2.70 -9.02 0.22
C THR A 46 -3.67 -10.10 0.63
N ASP A 47 -3.56 -11.31 0.06
CA ASP A 47 -4.44 -12.43 0.37
C ASP A 47 -4.14 -12.85 1.79
N HIS A 48 -5.15 -12.70 2.64
CA HIS A 48 -5.09 -12.93 4.06
C HIS A 48 -5.09 -14.44 4.36
N GLY A 49 -4.47 -15.24 3.51
CA GLY A 49 -4.48 -16.70 3.54
C GLY A 49 -5.88 -17.28 3.38
N LYS A 50 -6.45 -17.78 4.49
CA LYS A 50 -7.82 -18.34 4.52
C LYS A 50 -8.86 -17.35 5.05
N LYS A 51 -8.44 -16.15 5.43
CA LYS A 51 -9.32 -15.14 6.03
C LYS A 51 -10.17 -14.48 4.96
N LEU A 52 -11.31 -13.95 5.39
CA LEU A 52 -12.07 -13.02 4.60
C LEU A 52 -11.42 -11.63 4.75
N HIS A 53 -11.71 -10.70 3.87
CA HIS A 53 -11.02 -9.40 3.77
C HIS A 53 -11.25 -8.46 4.98
N GLY A 54 -11.17 -8.92 6.24
CA GLY A 54 -11.49 -8.14 7.43
C GLY A 54 -13.00 -8.01 7.68
N TRP A 55 -13.78 -8.96 7.18
CA TRP A 55 -15.24 -8.99 7.35
C TRP A 55 -15.68 -9.69 8.61
N ASP A 56 -14.88 -10.60 9.15
CA ASP A 56 -15.23 -11.37 10.33
C ASP A 56 -14.21 -11.15 11.45
N LYS A 57 -14.58 -11.46 12.69
CA LYS A 57 -13.72 -11.26 13.85
C LYS A 57 -12.44 -12.11 13.76
N GLU A 58 -12.58 -13.30 13.20
CA GLU A 58 -11.54 -14.29 12.98
C GLU A 58 -10.42 -13.75 12.06
N ASP A 59 -10.75 -12.80 11.17
CA ASP A 59 -9.77 -12.16 10.29
C ASP A 59 -8.70 -11.37 11.07
N TYR A 60 -9.00 -10.99 12.31
CA TYR A 60 -8.14 -10.22 13.21
C TYR A 60 -7.43 -11.06 14.27
N GLU A 61 -7.70 -12.36 14.38
CA GLU A 61 -7.16 -13.20 15.46
C GLU A 61 -5.65 -13.51 15.30
N TYR A 62 -5.14 -13.39 14.09
CA TYR A 62 -3.73 -13.63 13.77
C TYR A 62 -3.30 -12.70 12.64
N SER A 63 -2.01 -12.66 12.28
CA SER A 63 -1.50 -11.81 11.20
C SER A 63 -0.49 -12.62 10.37
N TYR A 64 -0.73 -12.70 9.06
CA TYR A 64 0.11 -13.41 8.10
C TYR A 64 1.27 -12.56 7.60
N ASN A 65 1.18 -11.24 7.77
CA ASN A 65 2.13 -10.30 7.21
C ASN A 65 3.13 -9.75 8.23
N ILE A 66 3.12 -10.23 9.47
CA ILE A 66 4.13 -9.89 10.49
C ILE A 66 5.54 -10.09 9.92
N GLY A 67 6.36 -9.03 10.00
CA GLY A 67 7.76 -9.07 9.57
C GLY A 67 7.97 -9.02 8.06
N LYS A 68 6.90 -8.98 7.24
CA LYS A 68 6.99 -8.94 5.78
C LYS A 68 7.10 -7.54 5.18
N GLY A 69 7.18 -6.48 6.00
CA GLY A 69 7.23 -5.11 5.49
C GLY A 69 8.38 -4.84 4.51
N ARG A 70 9.55 -5.46 4.72
CA ARG A 70 10.67 -5.41 3.76
C ARG A 70 10.34 -6.12 2.45
N LEU A 71 9.74 -7.31 2.51
CA LEU A 71 9.32 -8.06 1.32
C LEU A 71 8.27 -7.29 0.50
N MET A 72 7.30 -6.67 1.18
CA MET A 72 6.30 -5.82 0.53
C MET A 72 6.94 -4.64 -0.19
N LYS A 73 7.95 -4.01 0.44
CA LYS A 73 8.74 -2.94 -0.15
C LYS A 73 9.50 -3.39 -1.40
N GLU A 74 10.23 -4.50 -1.30
CA GLU A 74 11.00 -5.06 -2.42
C GLU A 74 10.08 -5.44 -3.59
N PHE A 75 8.91 -6.01 -3.30
CA PHE A 75 7.90 -6.29 -4.32
C PHE A 75 7.36 -5.01 -4.97
N ARG A 76 7.08 -3.96 -4.19
CA ARG A 76 6.70 -2.65 -4.73
C ARG A 76 7.75 -2.13 -5.70
N ASP A 77 9.01 -2.08 -5.28
CA ASP A 77 10.12 -1.55 -6.10
C ASP A 77 10.26 -2.31 -7.41
N PHE A 78 10.18 -3.64 -7.31
CA PHE A 78 10.16 -4.52 -8.46
C PHE A 78 8.97 -4.27 -9.41
N ALA A 79 7.76 -4.15 -8.88
CA ALA A 79 6.56 -3.93 -9.68
C ALA A 79 6.59 -2.57 -10.40
N VAL A 80 7.08 -1.53 -9.72
CA VAL A 80 7.30 -0.19 -10.29
C VAL A 80 8.30 -0.23 -11.45
N GLY A 81 9.45 -0.88 -11.25
CA GLY A 81 10.46 -1.01 -12.30
C GLY A 81 9.91 -1.73 -13.55
N ASN A 82 9.12 -2.79 -13.35
CA ASN A 82 8.55 -3.58 -14.45
C ASN A 82 7.50 -2.84 -15.29
N ILE A 83 6.80 -1.84 -14.74
CA ILE A 83 5.87 -1.00 -15.52
C ILE A 83 6.56 0.16 -16.25
N GLY A 84 7.89 0.16 -16.27
CA GLY A 84 8.71 1.17 -16.92
C GLY A 84 8.68 2.51 -16.20
N LEU A 85 8.41 2.52 -14.89
CA LEU A 85 8.57 3.69 -14.06
C LEU A 85 9.93 3.62 -13.37
N ASP A 86 10.71 4.68 -13.52
CA ASP A 86 12.02 4.76 -12.88
C ASP A 86 11.83 5.16 -11.40
N TYR A 87 11.95 4.17 -10.52
CA TYR A 87 11.90 4.36 -9.07
C TYR A 87 13.07 5.22 -8.55
N ASN A 88 14.23 5.17 -9.22
CA ASN A 88 15.43 5.91 -8.84
C ASN A 88 15.50 7.31 -9.48
N SER A 89 14.78 7.52 -10.58
CA SER A 89 14.46 8.88 -11.00
C SER A 89 13.70 9.53 -9.86
N LYS A 90 13.88 10.83 -9.72
CA LYS A 90 13.47 11.67 -8.61
C LYS A 90 11.94 11.72 -8.36
N VAL A 91 11.17 10.67 -8.60
CA VAL A 91 9.72 10.61 -8.39
C VAL A 91 9.36 10.81 -6.90
N HIS A 92 10.29 10.54 -5.99
CA HIS A 92 10.25 11.08 -4.63
C HIS A 92 10.64 12.57 -4.63
N GLY A 93 9.72 13.45 -5.02
CA GLY A 93 9.91 14.89 -4.86
C GLY A 93 10.85 15.54 -5.89
N ALA A 94 10.66 15.24 -7.18
CA ALA A 94 11.31 15.98 -8.26
C ALA A 94 11.02 17.49 -8.17
N ASP A 95 9.83 17.81 -7.65
CA ASP A 95 9.53 19.08 -7.03
C ASP A 95 9.59 18.89 -5.50
N ASP A 96 10.18 19.83 -4.75
CA ASP A 96 10.32 19.73 -3.29
C ASP A 96 8.98 19.86 -2.53
N LYS A 97 7.90 19.34 -3.11
CA LYS A 97 6.53 19.50 -2.70
C LYS A 97 6.06 18.25 -1.94
N ILE A 98 5.20 18.49 -0.97
CA ILE A 98 4.51 17.46 -0.22
C ILE A 98 3.10 17.33 -0.80
N ARG A 99 2.79 16.16 -1.34
CA ARG A 99 1.52 15.87 -2.00
C ARG A 99 0.60 15.12 -1.05
N ILE A 100 -0.55 15.72 -0.79
CA ILE A 100 -1.67 15.12 -0.07
C ILE A 100 -2.70 14.73 -1.12
N THR A 101 -2.94 13.43 -1.28
CA THR A 101 -3.80 12.90 -2.33
C THR A 101 -5.03 12.26 -1.74
N PHE A 102 -6.21 12.66 -2.23
CA PHE A 102 -7.49 12.07 -1.87
C PHE A 102 -7.99 11.17 -2.99
N SER A 103 -8.32 9.92 -2.68
CA SER A 103 -9.02 9.00 -3.59
C SER A 103 -10.49 8.91 -3.20
N THR A 104 -11.36 9.57 -3.97
CA THR A 104 -12.80 9.68 -3.66
C THR A 104 -13.62 8.47 -4.07
N MET A 105 -13.08 7.60 -4.94
CA MET A 105 -13.78 6.44 -5.44
C MET A 105 -12.83 5.28 -5.70
N SER A 106 -13.07 4.18 -4.98
CA SER A 106 -12.41 2.89 -5.19
C SER A 106 -13.34 1.83 -5.78
N SER A 107 -14.65 2.10 -5.89
CA SER A 107 -15.63 1.21 -6.52
C SER A 107 -16.76 1.97 -7.21
N ALA A 108 -17.30 1.40 -8.29
CA ALA A 108 -18.43 2.00 -9.03
C ALA A 108 -19.74 2.06 -8.21
N SER A 109 -19.83 1.37 -7.06
CA SER A 109 -21.03 1.29 -6.22
C SER A 109 -21.37 2.64 -5.58
N PRO A 110 -22.51 3.27 -5.92
CA PRO A 110 -22.90 4.56 -5.37
C PRO A 110 -23.04 4.57 -3.84
N ALA A 111 -23.43 3.43 -3.26
CA ALA A 111 -23.60 3.27 -1.81
C ALA A 111 -22.26 3.25 -1.05
N ARG A 112 -21.13 3.11 -1.74
CA ARG A 112 -19.77 3.12 -1.17
C ARG A 112 -19.00 4.39 -1.53
N ARG A 113 -19.65 5.38 -2.15
CA ARG A 113 -19.02 6.65 -2.50
C ARG A 113 -18.88 7.49 -1.24
N LEU A 114 -17.64 7.63 -0.78
CA LEU A 114 -17.30 8.65 0.20
C LEU A 114 -16.97 9.94 -0.53
N THR A 115 -17.45 11.05 0.00
CA THR A 115 -17.05 12.38 -0.45
C THR A 115 -16.10 12.94 0.57
N PHE A 116 -14.87 13.25 0.16
CA PHE A 116 -13.89 13.91 1.02
C PHE A 116 -14.00 15.44 0.98
N LYS A 117 -15.13 16.01 0.54
CA LYS A 117 -15.26 17.46 0.32
C LYS A 117 -14.90 18.31 1.55
N LYS A 118 -15.41 17.96 2.74
CA LYS A 118 -15.11 18.70 3.96
C LYS A 118 -13.64 18.54 4.36
N GLN A 119 -13.11 17.34 4.23
CA GLN A 119 -11.72 16.99 4.55
C GLN A 119 -10.75 17.73 3.62
N ILE A 120 -11.01 17.72 2.31
CA ILE A 120 -10.25 18.44 1.30
C ILE A 120 -10.31 19.95 1.56
N GLN A 121 -11.48 20.50 1.86
CA GLN A 121 -11.63 21.92 2.15
C GLN A 121 -10.81 22.32 3.38
N ASN A 122 -10.89 21.57 4.48
CA ASN A 122 -10.12 21.83 5.68
C ASN A 122 -8.60 21.74 5.45
N VAL A 123 -8.13 20.75 4.69
CA VAL A 123 -6.70 20.63 4.38
C VAL A 123 -6.23 21.77 3.47
N LYS A 124 -7.07 22.21 2.51
CA LYS A 124 -6.77 23.40 1.70
C LYS A 124 -6.68 24.67 2.54
N GLU A 125 -7.55 24.83 3.54
CA GLU A 125 -7.50 25.97 4.46
C GLU A 125 -6.27 25.90 5.37
N LEU A 126 -5.96 24.73 5.91
CA LEU A 126 -4.78 24.48 6.75
C LEU A 126 -3.49 24.89 6.04
N TYR A 127 -3.35 24.57 4.75
CA TYR A 127 -2.15 24.85 3.96
C TYR A 127 -2.30 25.99 2.95
N ALA A 128 -3.29 26.88 3.13
CA ALA A 128 -3.56 27.96 2.19
C ALA A 128 -2.35 28.88 1.94
N ASN A 129 -1.44 28.98 2.93
CA ASN A 129 -0.24 29.82 2.87
C ASN A 129 1.06 29.00 2.75
N ASP A 130 0.99 27.67 2.65
CA ASP A 130 2.17 26.80 2.50
C ASP A 130 2.28 26.30 1.06
N ALA A 131 3.04 27.03 0.24
CA ALA A 131 3.29 26.66 -1.15
C ALA A 131 4.09 25.36 -1.30
N SER A 132 4.66 24.79 -0.23
CA SER A 132 5.34 23.49 -0.27
C SER A 132 4.36 22.32 -0.27
N VAL A 133 3.09 22.53 0.07
CA VAL A 133 2.07 21.47 0.11
C VAL A 133 1.12 21.59 -1.09
N ILE A 134 0.86 20.46 -1.75
CA ILE A 134 -0.08 20.34 -2.87
C ILE A 134 -1.20 19.38 -2.45
N ILE A 135 -2.45 19.78 -2.67
CA ILE A 135 -3.63 18.98 -2.39
C ILE A 135 -4.25 18.52 -3.72
N GLU A 136 -4.33 17.21 -3.92
CA GLU A 136 -4.84 16.60 -5.14
C GLU A 136 -6.02 15.66 -4.84
N GLU A 137 -6.95 15.56 -5.77
CA GLU A 137 -8.12 14.71 -5.68
C GLU A 137 -8.24 13.89 -6.96
N TYR A 138 -8.40 12.58 -6.84
CA TYR A 138 -8.57 11.68 -7.96
C TYR A 138 -9.73 10.72 -7.73
N ASN A 139 -10.47 10.44 -8.81
CA ASN A 139 -11.27 9.25 -8.91
C ASN A 139 -10.40 8.15 -9.52
N LEU A 140 -9.80 7.29 -8.67
CA LEU A 140 -8.86 6.27 -9.15
C LEU A 140 -9.53 5.26 -10.09
N ALA A 141 -10.85 5.07 -10.00
CA ALA A 141 -11.58 4.17 -10.90
C ALA A 141 -11.61 4.67 -12.36
N ASP A 142 -11.36 5.96 -12.60
CA ASP A 142 -11.29 6.55 -13.94
C ASP A 142 -9.90 6.43 -14.56
N LEU A 143 -8.92 5.92 -13.81
CA LEU A 143 -7.52 5.87 -14.20
C LEU A 143 -7.09 4.43 -14.52
N ASP A 144 -6.21 4.29 -15.51
CA ASP A 144 -5.55 3.02 -15.73
C ASP A 144 -4.56 2.69 -14.60
N ALA A 145 -4.12 1.43 -14.54
CA ALA A 145 -3.28 0.97 -13.46
C ALA A 145 -1.93 1.72 -13.38
N LYS A 146 -1.34 2.08 -14.52
CA LYS A 146 -0.07 2.81 -14.55
C LYS A 146 -0.23 4.21 -13.97
N GLN A 147 -1.29 4.92 -14.36
CA GLN A 147 -1.64 6.23 -13.81
C GLN A 147 -1.87 6.17 -12.30
N GLN A 148 -2.56 5.14 -11.81
CA GLN A 148 -2.74 4.95 -10.37
C GLN A 148 -1.41 4.77 -9.65
N VAL A 149 -0.49 3.96 -10.19
CA VAL A 149 0.85 3.79 -9.60
C VAL A 149 1.65 5.10 -9.62
N GLU A 150 1.64 5.82 -10.74
CA GLU A 150 2.35 7.11 -10.87
C GLU A 150 1.88 8.15 -9.85
N ILE A 151 0.58 8.19 -9.56
CA ILE A 151 0.02 9.07 -8.52
C ILE A 151 0.55 8.65 -7.15
N HIS A 152 0.40 7.37 -6.79
CA HIS A 152 0.81 6.89 -5.46
C HIS A 152 2.31 7.08 -5.21
N MET A 153 3.16 6.88 -6.22
CA MET A 153 4.60 7.10 -6.09
C MET A 153 4.98 8.55 -5.76
N LYS A 154 4.13 9.51 -6.15
CA LYS A 154 4.32 10.95 -5.88
C LYS A 154 3.62 11.40 -4.60
N THR A 155 2.64 10.63 -4.10
CA THR A 155 1.87 10.94 -2.91
C THR A 155 2.70 10.76 -1.64
N ASN A 156 2.67 11.75 -0.74
CA ASN A 156 3.31 11.65 0.58
C ASN A 156 2.31 11.35 1.69
N VAL A 157 1.07 11.85 1.56
CA VAL A 157 -0.05 11.53 2.44
C VAL A 157 -1.23 11.11 1.58
N MET A 158 -1.58 9.83 1.62
CA MET A 158 -2.72 9.29 0.90
C MET A 158 -3.95 9.23 1.82
N VAL A 159 -5.09 9.70 1.34
CA VAL A 159 -6.37 9.62 2.04
C VAL A 159 -7.36 8.85 1.18
N THR A 160 -7.87 7.73 1.70
CA THR A 160 -8.84 6.91 0.96
C THR A 160 -9.73 6.09 1.90
N ALA A 161 -10.73 5.41 1.33
CA ALA A 161 -11.57 4.46 2.03
C ALA A 161 -11.01 3.04 1.89
N ALA A 162 -11.09 2.24 2.95
CA ALA A 162 -10.74 0.82 2.93
C ALA A 162 -11.58 0.07 1.87
N GLY A 163 -10.92 -0.70 1.03
CA GLY A 163 -11.51 -1.43 -0.09
C GLY A 163 -10.48 -1.69 -1.21
N GLY A 164 -10.93 -2.24 -2.35
CA GLY A 164 -10.02 -2.67 -3.41
C GLY A 164 -9.07 -1.58 -3.92
N GLY A 165 -9.56 -0.35 -4.08
CA GLY A 165 -8.72 0.78 -4.50
C GLY A 165 -7.73 1.28 -3.45
N ALA A 166 -7.86 0.88 -2.18
CA ALA A 166 -6.84 1.18 -1.17
C ALA A 166 -5.58 0.31 -1.34
N VAL A 167 -5.70 -0.86 -1.99
CA VAL A 167 -4.57 -1.79 -2.19
C VAL A 167 -3.44 -1.15 -2.99
N THR A 168 -3.76 -0.22 -3.91
CA THR A 168 -2.77 0.52 -4.69
C THR A 168 -1.92 1.47 -3.84
N SER A 169 -2.30 1.73 -2.58
CA SER A 169 -1.46 2.45 -1.61
C SER A 169 -0.16 1.72 -1.26
N MET A 170 0.02 0.48 -1.68
CA MET A 170 1.31 -0.19 -1.62
C MET A 170 2.41 0.50 -2.43
N PHE A 171 2.02 1.25 -3.47
CA PHE A 171 2.93 2.00 -4.31
C PHE A 171 3.34 3.34 -3.71
N LEU A 172 2.91 3.64 -2.48
CA LEU A 172 3.38 4.79 -1.75
C LEU A 172 4.90 4.70 -1.51
N PRO A 173 5.59 5.86 -1.51
CA PRO A 173 7.01 5.92 -1.30
C PRO A 173 7.37 5.65 0.16
N ASP A 174 8.65 5.39 0.41
CA ASP A 174 9.16 5.23 1.77
C ASP A 174 8.90 6.48 2.61
N GLY A 175 8.46 6.26 3.85
CA GLY A 175 8.18 7.35 4.77
C GLY A 175 6.86 8.07 4.49
N ALA A 176 6.09 7.68 3.47
CA ALA A 176 4.74 8.18 3.25
C ALA A 176 3.78 7.78 4.38
N ALA A 177 2.61 8.41 4.36
CA ALA A 177 1.50 8.08 5.23
C ALA A 177 0.26 7.68 4.42
N LEU A 178 -0.53 6.78 5.00
CA LEU A 178 -1.81 6.32 4.50
C LEU A 178 -2.87 6.52 5.59
N ILE A 179 -3.88 7.33 5.31
CA ILE A 179 -5.04 7.55 6.16
C ILE A 179 -6.23 6.81 5.54
N LEU A 180 -6.67 5.74 6.21
CA LEU A 180 -7.74 4.85 5.76
C LEU A 180 -9.02 5.08 6.54
N TYR A 181 -10.07 5.46 5.82
CA TYR A 181 -11.43 5.47 6.34
C TYR A 181 -12.05 4.07 6.28
N TYR A 182 -12.52 3.55 7.41
CA TYR A 182 -13.13 2.21 7.50
C TYR A 182 -14.57 2.27 8.00
N ASP A 183 -15.36 1.24 7.67
CA ASP A 183 -16.72 1.13 8.18
C ASP A 183 -16.69 0.62 9.63
N SER A 184 -16.88 1.53 10.59
CA SER A 184 -16.87 1.21 12.01
C SER A 184 -18.11 0.43 12.49
N LEU A 185 -19.19 0.39 11.70
CA LEU A 185 -20.38 -0.39 12.00
C LEU A 185 -20.31 -1.80 11.39
N GLY A 186 -19.40 -2.00 10.45
CA GLY A 186 -19.19 -3.25 9.72
C GLY A 186 -20.44 -3.68 8.97
N THR A 187 -20.72 -3.03 7.86
CA THR A 187 -21.86 -3.38 7.02
C THR A 187 -21.43 -4.45 6.03
N ASN A 188 -21.95 -5.66 6.17
CA ASN A 188 -21.66 -6.72 5.20
C ASN A 188 -22.06 -6.26 3.79
N GLY A 189 -21.10 -6.28 2.85
CA GLY A 189 -21.31 -5.75 1.50
C GLY A 189 -22.43 -6.42 0.70
N ASN A 190 -22.76 -7.67 1.02
CA ASN A 190 -23.78 -8.47 0.33
C ASN A 190 -25.16 -8.34 0.97
N THR A 191 -25.23 -8.38 2.30
CA THR A 191 -26.52 -8.36 3.03
C THR A 191 -26.93 -6.96 3.47
N LYS A 192 -26.01 -5.99 3.44
CA LYS A 192 -26.15 -4.64 4.00
C LYS A 192 -26.55 -4.61 5.47
N ARG A 193 -26.37 -5.72 6.20
CA ARG A 193 -26.66 -5.79 7.63
C ARG A 193 -25.39 -5.46 8.43
N PRO A 194 -25.52 -4.75 9.56
CA PRO A 194 -24.43 -4.62 10.50
C PRO A 194 -24.00 -6.00 11.00
N ILE A 195 -22.70 -6.28 10.94
CA ILE A 195 -22.08 -7.48 11.50
C ILE A 195 -21.74 -7.31 12.98
N GLY A 196 -21.85 -6.07 13.50
CA GLY A 196 -21.68 -5.76 14.92
C GLY A 196 -20.23 -5.49 15.34
N HIS A 197 -19.30 -5.38 14.39
CA HIS A 197 -17.92 -5.00 14.63
C HIS A 197 -17.34 -4.23 13.43
N PRO A 198 -16.27 -3.43 13.60
CA PRO A 198 -15.63 -2.74 12.49
C PRO A 198 -15.22 -3.65 11.33
N ALA A 199 -15.40 -3.18 10.10
CA ALA A 199 -14.84 -3.77 8.89
C ALA A 199 -13.59 -2.98 8.46
N ARG A 200 -12.43 -3.39 8.98
CA ARG A 200 -11.11 -2.85 8.63
C ARG A 200 -10.53 -3.69 7.50
N LEU A 201 -11.00 -3.42 6.28
CA LEU A 201 -10.64 -4.24 5.14
C LEU A 201 -9.12 -4.26 4.93
N ASP A 202 -8.60 -5.46 4.74
CA ASP A 202 -7.17 -5.71 4.54
C ASP A 202 -6.26 -5.17 5.67
N TRP A 203 -6.75 -5.16 6.92
CA TRP A 203 -6.02 -4.64 8.08
C TRP A 203 -4.62 -5.24 8.24
N ASP A 204 -4.49 -6.56 8.10
CA ASP A 204 -3.21 -7.27 8.23
C ASP A 204 -2.18 -6.77 7.21
N TYR A 205 -2.64 -6.50 5.99
CA TYR A 205 -1.79 -5.96 4.93
C TYR A 205 -1.30 -4.55 5.25
N PHE A 206 -2.22 -3.60 5.47
CA PHE A 206 -1.84 -2.19 5.63
C PHE A 206 -1.04 -1.88 6.90
N ASN A 207 -1.19 -2.67 7.97
CA ASN A 207 -0.40 -2.47 9.19
C ASN A 207 0.99 -3.11 9.13
N ASN A 208 1.25 -3.95 8.12
CA ASN A 208 2.55 -4.60 7.94
C ASN A 208 3.37 -3.99 6.80
N MET A 209 2.86 -2.99 6.08
CA MET A 209 3.64 -2.16 5.14
C MET A 209 4.58 -1.23 5.90
N ALA A 210 5.65 -1.76 6.51
CA ALA A 210 6.51 -1.03 7.44
C ALA A 210 7.20 0.24 6.89
N TYR A 211 7.19 0.44 5.57
CA TYR A 211 7.69 1.64 4.90
C TYR A 211 6.65 2.77 4.79
N VAL A 212 5.38 2.51 5.12
CA VAL A 212 4.25 3.46 5.14
C VAL A 212 3.70 3.54 6.57
N ARG A 213 3.38 4.75 7.03
CA ARG A 213 2.65 4.95 8.30
C ARG A 213 1.15 4.91 8.04
N THR A 214 0.44 3.97 8.67
CA THR A 214 -1.00 3.78 8.45
C THR A 214 -1.82 4.30 9.64
N SER A 215 -2.77 5.20 9.37
CA SER A 215 -3.76 5.70 10.33
C SER A 215 -5.16 5.24 9.91
N TRP A 216 -5.99 4.82 10.88
CA TRP A 216 -7.33 4.31 10.62
C TRP A 216 -8.38 5.23 11.25
N LEU A 217 -9.31 5.73 10.44
CA LEU A 217 -10.40 6.61 10.87
C LEU A 217 -11.77 6.01 10.55
N PRO A 218 -12.77 6.14 11.43
CA PRO A 218 -14.11 5.67 11.13
C PRO A 218 -14.76 6.57 10.06
N ILE A 219 -15.52 5.98 9.15
CA ILE A 219 -16.39 6.73 8.22
C ILE A 219 -17.49 7.44 9.00
N VAL A 220 -18.03 6.80 10.04
CA VAL A 220 -19.05 7.41 10.90
C VAL A 220 -18.44 8.60 11.63
N GLY A 221 -19.04 9.77 11.45
CA GLY A 221 -18.61 11.02 12.09
C GLY A 221 -17.45 11.73 11.37
N MET A 222 -17.01 11.25 10.19
CA MET A 222 -15.91 11.87 9.43
C MET A 222 -16.11 13.36 9.11
N ASP A 223 -17.37 13.79 9.10
CA ASP A 223 -17.81 15.12 8.71
C ASP A 223 -18.08 16.07 9.90
N ASP A 224 -17.96 15.57 11.13
CA ASP A 224 -18.26 16.26 12.38
C ASP A 224 -17.03 16.23 13.31
N ASP A 225 -17.14 15.71 14.54
CA ASP A 225 -16.06 15.71 15.54
C ASP A 225 -14.77 15.02 15.05
N ALA A 226 -14.87 14.02 14.16
CA ALA A 226 -13.68 13.34 13.63
C ALA A 226 -12.90 14.19 12.62
N LEU A 227 -13.46 15.30 12.14
CA LEU A 227 -12.82 16.18 11.17
C LEU A 227 -11.62 16.92 11.77
N GLU A 228 -11.69 17.31 13.05
CA GLU A 228 -10.56 17.91 13.77
C GLU A 228 -9.43 16.88 13.95
N VAL A 229 -9.78 15.66 14.36
CA VAL A 229 -8.83 14.54 14.49
C VAL A 229 -8.14 14.25 13.17
N PHE A 230 -8.90 14.19 12.07
CA PHE A 230 -8.36 14.02 10.72
C PHE A 230 -7.36 15.13 10.38
N THR A 231 -7.72 16.38 10.63
CA THR A 231 -6.87 17.54 10.33
C THR A 231 -5.55 17.48 11.11
N GLY A 232 -5.60 17.15 12.40
CA GLY A 232 -4.41 16.97 13.23
C GLY A 232 -3.51 15.81 12.78
N ILE A 233 -4.09 14.70 12.32
CA ILE A 233 -3.32 13.59 11.73
C ILE A 233 -2.62 14.05 10.44
N VAL A 234 -3.31 14.76 9.56
CA VAL A 234 -2.70 15.27 8.31
C VAL A 234 -1.54 16.21 8.63
N GLU A 235 -1.69 17.13 9.57
CA GLU A 235 -0.62 18.02 10.02
C GLU A 235 0.59 17.24 10.54
N MET A 236 0.35 16.29 11.46
CA MET A 236 1.39 15.42 12.00
C MET A 236 2.12 14.65 10.90
N GLU A 237 1.41 14.10 9.92
CA GLU A 237 2.02 13.29 8.86
C GLU A 237 2.84 14.12 7.87
N VAL A 238 2.43 15.35 7.59
CA VAL A 238 3.23 16.29 6.80
C VAL A 238 4.54 16.62 7.52
N GLU A 239 4.51 16.91 8.83
CA GLU A 239 5.72 17.20 9.61
C GLU A 239 6.64 15.98 9.78
N ASN A 240 6.06 14.79 9.94
CA ASN A 240 6.81 13.53 9.93
C ASN A 240 7.53 13.33 8.60
N TYR A 241 6.87 13.62 7.47
CA TYR A 241 7.48 13.48 6.15
C TYR A 241 8.61 14.50 5.91
N LYS A 242 8.42 15.77 6.31
CA LYS A 242 9.49 16.79 6.31
C LYS A 242 10.72 16.31 7.09
N SER A 243 10.48 15.75 8.29
CA SER A 243 11.52 15.21 9.15
C SER A 243 12.23 13.99 8.57
N PHE A 244 11.49 13.14 7.86
CA PHE A 244 12.05 11.98 7.15
C PHE A 244 13.01 12.41 6.05
N ARG A 245 12.60 13.34 5.17
CA ARG A 245 13.45 13.87 4.07
C ARG A 245 14.78 14.44 4.56
N MET A 246 14.74 15.26 5.62
CA MET A 246 15.94 15.87 6.21
C MET A 246 16.97 14.85 6.71
N LYS A 247 16.55 13.62 7.02
CA LYS A 247 17.44 12.54 7.49
C LYS A 247 18.03 11.73 6.34
N THR A 248 17.28 11.56 5.25
CA THR A 248 17.70 10.73 4.10
C THR A 248 18.55 11.48 3.09
N GLU A 249 18.53 12.81 3.09
CA GLU A 249 19.32 13.66 2.19
C GLU A 249 20.73 14.00 2.72
N ARG A 250 21.13 13.49 3.89
CA ARG A 250 22.46 13.66 4.49
C ARG A 250 23.38 12.50 4.16
#